data_AF-D7MXK0-F1
#
_entry.id   AF-D7MXK0-F1
#
_cell.length_a   1.000
_cell.length_b   1.000
_cell.length_c   1.000
_cell.angle_alpha   90.00
_cell.angle_beta   90.00
_cell.angle_gamma   90.00
#
_symmetry.space_group_name_H-M   'P 1'
#
loop_
_entity.id
_entity.type
_entity.pdbx_description
1 polymer ?
#
loop_
_entity_poly.entity_id
_entity_poly.type
_entity_poly.pdbx_seq_one_letter_code
_entity_poly.pdbx_strand_id
1 'polypeptide(L)'
;MPTSFKVSHDPVRKLRADFCKSAIGRVASVDSGDWWSTLLRAYTKSIECEKSIQLILSMCLSEGFDILHTLLCDDGCCLIDHSTGVYGYLIEIQALFFMALRCAVLLLLKEDGEGTKMVEQIIKQLHALRSYFWLDLKQHNDIYQYKTEE
;
A
#
# COMPACT_ATOMS: atom_id res chain seq x y z
N MET A 1 0.37 5.45 9.02
CA MET A 1 0.00 6.88 9.14
C MET A 1 -1.26 7.00 9.99
N PRO A 2 -1.61 8.18 10.57
CA PRO A 2 -2.87 8.32 11.27
C PRO A 2 -4.04 8.42 10.29
N THR A 3 -5.16 7.80 10.62
CA THR A 3 -6.40 7.79 9.82
C THR A 3 -7.10 9.13 9.88
N SER A 4 -7.05 9.79 11.04
CA SER A 4 -7.66 11.09 11.25
C SER A 4 -6.89 11.90 12.30
N PHE A 5 -7.19 13.18 12.38
CA PHE A 5 -6.69 14.03 13.46
C PHE A 5 -7.78 15.01 13.89
N LYS A 6 -7.76 15.36 15.17
CA LYS A 6 -8.64 16.38 15.77
C LYS A 6 -7.79 17.53 16.30
N VAL A 7 -8.27 18.76 16.11
CA VAL A 7 -7.66 19.95 16.69
C VAL A 7 -8.45 20.34 17.94
N SER A 8 -7.81 20.34 19.11
CA SER A 8 -8.40 20.91 20.33
C SER A 8 -8.07 22.40 20.42
N HIS A 9 -9.01 23.22 20.87
CA HIS A 9 -8.87 24.68 20.85
C HIS A 9 -8.57 25.32 22.22
N ASP A 10 -8.33 24.54 23.28
CA ASP A 10 -8.27 25.09 24.65
C ASP A 10 -7.07 24.56 25.45
N PRO A 11 -6.25 25.41 26.12
CA PRO A 11 -5.92 26.82 25.86
C PRO A 11 -4.79 26.98 24.82
N VAL A 12 -4.23 25.88 24.32
CA VAL A 12 -3.23 25.83 23.24
C VAL A 12 -3.76 24.88 22.16
N ARG A 13 -3.65 25.29 20.89
CA ARG A 13 -4.00 24.42 19.76
C ARG A 13 -3.15 23.16 19.82
N LYS A 14 -3.75 22.02 20.13
CA LYS A 14 -3.09 20.72 20.11
C LYS A 14 -3.70 19.86 19.00
N LEU A 15 -2.82 19.28 18.20
CA LEU A 15 -3.17 18.26 17.22
C LEU A 15 -3.14 16.90 17.93
N ARG A 16 -4.25 16.18 17.86
CA ARG A 16 -4.35 14.80 18.33
C ARG A 16 -4.62 13.91 17.14
N ALA A 17 -3.62 13.13 16.76
CA ALA A 17 -3.76 12.11 15.74
C ALA A 17 -4.44 10.86 16.30
N ASP A 18 -5.29 10.23 15.50
CA ASP A 18 -5.88 8.93 15.78
C ASP A 18 -5.35 7.88 14.80
N PHE A 19 -4.79 6.81 15.35
CA PHE A 19 -4.27 5.65 14.63
C PHE A 19 -5.23 4.48 14.85
N CYS A 20 -6.50 4.68 14.51
CA CYS A 20 -7.60 3.73 14.70
C CYS A 20 -7.89 3.30 16.16
N LYS A 21 -7.36 4.00 17.16
CA LYS A 21 -7.60 3.64 18.58
C LYS A 21 -9.01 4.00 19.03
N SER A 22 -9.57 5.05 18.47
CA SER A 22 -10.97 5.46 18.71
C SER A 22 -11.90 5.03 17.56
N ALA A 23 -11.39 4.31 16.56
CA ALA A 23 -12.19 3.82 15.45
C ALA A 23 -13.14 2.70 15.92
N ILE A 24 -14.35 2.71 15.38
CA ILE A 24 -15.34 1.65 15.61
C ILE A 24 -14.76 0.35 15.02
N GLY A 25 -14.73 -0.73 15.80
CA GLY A 25 -14.14 -2.00 15.37
C GLY A 25 -12.61 -2.06 15.41
N ARG A 26 -11.90 -0.98 15.78
CA ARG A 26 -10.42 -0.89 15.84
C ARG A 26 -9.72 -1.35 14.56
N VAL A 27 -10.35 -1.12 13.41
CA VAL A 27 -9.84 -1.53 12.12
C VAL A 27 -8.66 -0.65 11.73
N ALA A 28 -7.54 -1.24 11.32
CA ALA A 28 -6.34 -0.51 10.91
C ALA A 28 -6.48 0.02 9.47
N SER A 29 -6.30 1.32 9.26
CA SER A 29 -6.34 1.95 7.94
C SER A 29 -4.99 1.85 7.22
N VAL A 30 -4.85 0.85 6.35
CA VAL A 30 -3.60 0.60 5.60
C VAL A 30 -3.43 1.63 4.47
N ASP A 31 -4.54 1.97 3.82
CA ASP A 31 -4.66 2.97 2.75
C ASP A 31 -4.07 4.35 3.10
N SER A 32 -4.18 4.77 4.36
CA SER A 32 -3.73 6.08 4.85
C SER A 32 -2.25 6.36 4.59
N GLY A 33 -1.41 5.32 4.61
CA GLY A 33 0.02 5.43 4.30
C GLY A 33 0.28 5.64 2.82
N ASP A 34 -0.40 4.86 1.98
CA ASP A 34 -0.22 4.90 0.54
C ASP A 34 -0.80 6.17 -0.09
N TRP A 35 -1.93 6.66 0.43
CA TRP A 35 -2.49 7.97 0.07
C TRP A 35 -1.52 9.10 0.38
N TRP A 36 -0.84 9.05 1.54
CA TRP A 36 0.18 10.03 1.89
C TRP A 36 1.36 9.99 0.93
N SER A 37 1.87 8.81 0.58
CA SER A 37 2.94 8.66 -0.40
C SER A 37 2.57 9.26 -1.76
N THR A 38 1.34 9.01 -2.21
CA THR A 38 0.82 9.50 -3.49
C THR A 38 0.62 11.01 -3.48
N LEU A 39 -0.02 11.55 -2.45
CA LEU A 39 -0.26 12.99 -2.31
C LEU A 39 1.05 13.76 -2.21
N LEU A 40 2.01 13.25 -1.44
CA LEU A 40 3.30 13.87 -1.24
C LEU A 40 4.11 13.94 -2.54
N ARG A 41 4.03 12.87 -3.36
CA ARG A 41 4.60 12.86 -4.71
C ARG A 41 3.90 13.83 -5.65
N ALA A 42 2.58 13.94 -5.58
CA ALA A 42 1.81 14.88 -6.40
C ALA A 42 2.14 16.35 -6.05
N TYR A 43 2.37 16.63 -4.76
CA TYR A 43 2.63 17.96 -4.26
C TYR A 43 4.09 18.42 -4.48
N THR A 44 5.07 17.55 -4.25
CA THR A 44 6.48 17.95 -4.26
C THR A 44 7.41 16.84 -4.76
N LYS A 45 8.45 17.25 -5.50
CA LYS A 45 9.63 16.42 -5.81
C LYS A 45 10.77 16.64 -4.79
N SER A 46 10.46 16.88 -3.51
CA SER A 46 11.45 17.29 -2.51
C SER A 46 12.08 16.09 -1.78
N ILE A 47 13.25 16.31 -1.16
CA ILE A 47 14.08 15.29 -0.50
C ILE A 47 13.45 14.77 0.81
N GLU A 48 12.66 15.58 1.52
CA GLU A 48 11.95 15.12 2.73
C GLU A 48 10.89 14.06 2.41
N CYS A 49 10.33 14.11 1.19
CA CYS A 49 9.38 13.11 0.71
C CYS A 49 10.02 11.73 0.59
N GLU A 50 11.29 11.68 0.23
CA GLU A 50 12.03 10.46 -0.05
C GLU A 50 12.15 9.57 1.19
N LYS A 51 12.53 10.15 2.33
CA LYS A 51 12.62 9.43 3.61
C LYS A 51 11.27 8.88 4.08
N SER A 52 10.20 9.66 3.90
CA SER A 52 8.86 9.22 4.30
C SER A 52 8.36 8.05 3.45
N ILE A 53 8.62 8.08 2.14
CA ILE A 53 8.28 7.02 1.20
C ILE A 53 9.11 5.77 1.49
N GLN A 54 10.42 5.91 1.75
CA GLN A 54 11.29 4.80 2.17
C GLN A 54 10.77 4.09 3.44
N LEU A 55 10.32 4.85 4.44
CA LEU A 55 9.78 4.27 5.68
C LEU A 55 8.48 3.47 5.42
N ILE A 56 7.57 4.01 4.61
CA ILE A 56 6.31 3.33 4.27
C ILE A 56 6.61 2.04 3.50
N LEU A 57 7.52 2.10 2.54
CA LEU A 57 7.95 0.93 1.77
C LEU A 57 8.63 -0.12 2.64
N SER A 58 9.48 0.27 3.59
CA SER A 58 10.11 -0.70 4.50
C SER A 58 9.11 -1.46 5.36
N MET A 59 7.96 -0.84 5.68
CA MET A 59 6.88 -1.53 6.40
C MET A 59 6.13 -2.50 5.49
N CYS A 60 5.83 -2.10 4.25
CA CYS A 60 5.12 -2.94 3.29
C CYS A 60 5.97 -4.07 2.69
N LEU A 61 7.29 -3.86 2.57
CA LEU A 61 8.28 -4.82 2.07
C LEU A 61 8.99 -5.57 3.20
N SER A 62 8.60 -5.33 4.46
CA SER A 62 9.12 -6.10 5.58
C SER A 62 8.89 -7.59 5.32
N GLU A 63 9.93 -8.40 5.53
CA GLU A 63 9.83 -9.85 5.38
C GLU A 63 8.69 -10.37 6.26
N GLY A 64 7.65 -10.87 5.61
CA GLY A 64 6.49 -11.48 6.24
C GLY A 64 6.38 -12.94 5.84
N PHE A 65 5.48 -13.67 6.50
CA PHE A 65 5.17 -15.06 6.15
C PHE A 65 4.32 -15.20 4.89
N ASP A 66 4.00 -14.09 4.20
CA ASP A 66 3.20 -14.15 2.99
C ASP A 66 4.02 -14.69 1.81
N ILE A 67 3.47 -15.71 1.16
CA ILE A 67 4.05 -16.36 -0.02
C ILE A 67 3.81 -15.47 -1.25
N LEU A 68 2.77 -14.63 -1.19
CA LEU A 68 2.40 -13.72 -2.26
C LEU A 68 3.05 -12.35 -2.04
N HIS A 69 3.50 -11.74 -3.14
CA HIS A 69 4.04 -10.39 -3.17
C HIS A 69 2.97 -9.28 -3.06
N THR A 70 1.81 -9.63 -2.51
CA THR A 70 0.63 -8.77 -2.34
C THR A 70 0.44 -8.44 -0.87
N LEU A 71 -0.08 -7.25 -0.57
CA LEU A 71 -0.29 -6.84 0.81
C LEU A 71 -1.54 -7.52 1.38
N LEU A 72 -1.36 -8.44 2.33
CA LEU A 72 -2.47 -9.07 3.04
C LEU A 72 -3.17 -8.05 3.95
N CYS A 73 -4.48 -7.98 3.82
CA CYS A 73 -5.31 -6.96 4.43
C CYS A 73 -6.50 -7.57 5.19
N ASP A 74 -6.79 -7.00 6.36
CA ASP A 74 -7.96 -7.35 7.16
C ASP A 74 -9.21 -6.62 6.65
N ASP A 75 -10.39 -7.09 7.02
CA ASP A 75 -11.66 -6.48 6.60
C ASP A 75 -11.77 -5.04 7.13
N GLY A 76 -12.23 -4.13 6.28
CA GLY A 76 -12.38 -2.72 6.62
C GLY A 76 -11.10 -1.86 6.56
N CYS A 77 -9.99 -2.36 5.99
CA CYS A 77 -8.69 -1.68 6.06
C CYS A 77 -8.46 -0.57 5.00
N CYS A 78 -9.45 -0.35 4.12
CA CYS A 78 -9.37 0.59 2.99
C CYS A 78 -10.44 1.69 3.13
N LEU A 79 -10.82 2.36 2.03
CA LEU A 79 -11.89 3.36 2.04
C LEU A 79 -13.19 2.83 2.67
N ILE A 80 -13.43 1.53 2.54
CA ILE A 80 -14.50 0.83 3.24
C ILE A 80 -13.97 0.50 4.63
N ASP A 81 -14.46 1.21 5.64
CA ASP A 81 -14.01 1.13 7.05
C ASP A 81 -14.92 0.26 7.95
N HIS A 82 -15.83 -0.49 7.34
CA HIS A 82 -16.75 -1.40 8.01
C HIS A 82 -16.65 -2.80 7.43
N SER A 83 -17.09 -3.80 8.21
CA SER A 83 -17.04 -5.19 7.77
C SER A 83 -17.94 -5.40 6.56
N THR A 84 -17.33 -5.76 5.44
CA THR A 84 -18.02 -6.13 4.20
C THR A 84 -17.75 -7.58 3.82
N GLY A 85 -16.97 -8.30 4.64
CA GLY A 85 -16.48 -9.64 4.32
C GLY A 85 -15.39 -9.63 3.25
N VAL A 86 -14.79 -8.46 3.00
CA VAL A 86 -13.80 -8.23 1.95
C VAL A 86 -12.43 -8.19 2.62
N TYR A 87 -11.79 -9.36 2.71
CA TYR A 87 -10.48 -9.56 3.33
C TYR A 87 -9.51 -10.21 2.31
N GLY A 88 -8.21 -10.19 2.62
CA GLY A 88 -7.18 -10.79 1.77
C GLY A 88 -6.47 -9.77 0.90
N TYR A 89 -6.59 -9.88 -0.42
CA TYR A 89 -5.82 -9.06 -1.37
C TYR A 89 -6.72 -8.11 -2.14
N LEU A 90 -7.04 -6.98 -1.52
CA LEU A 90 -8.00 -6.02 -2.07
C LEU A 90 -7.39 -5.22 -3.21
N ILE A 91 -8.09 -5.12 -4.34
CA ILE A 91 -7.61 -4.39 -5.52
C ILE A 91 -7.30 -2.91 -5.21
N GLU A 92 -8.07 -2.29 -4.30
CA GLU A 92 -7.85 -0.91 -3.88
C GLU A 92 -6.48 -0.74 -3.22
N ILE A 93 -6.20 -1.58 -2.21
CA ILE A 93 -4.91 -1.56 -1.52
C ILE A 93 -3.78 -1.97 -2.45
N GLN A 94 -3.98 -2.99 -3.29
CA GLN A 94 -2.95 -3.39 -4.26
C GLN A 94 -2.66 -2.30 -5.30
N ALA A 95 -3.66 -1.52 -5.73
CA ALA A 95 -3.48 -0.41 -6.66
C ALA A 95 -2.73 0.76 -6.00
N LEU A 96 -3.05 1.08 -4.76
CA LEU A 96 -2.35 2.08 -3.96
C LEU A 96 -0.89 1.65 -3.68
N PHE A 97 -0.69 0.41 -3.30
CA PHE A 97 0.64 -0.19 -3.12
C PHE A 97 1.44 -0.19 -4.42
N PHE A 98 0.82 -0.54 -5.55
CA PHE A 98 1.44 -0.45 -6.88
C PHE A 98 1.90 0.98 -7.19
N MET A 99 1.09 1.99 -6.86
CA MET A 99 1.47 3.40 -7.04
C MET A 99 2.64 3.79 -6.13
N ALA A 100 2.63 3.36 -4.86
CA ALA A 100 3.73 3.58 -3.92
C ALA A 100 5.04 2.93 -4.39
N LEU A 101 5.00 1.68 -4.86
CA LEU A 101 6.14 0.97 -5.44
C LEU A 101 6.70 1.66 -6.70
N ARG A 102 5.84 2.18 -7.58
CA ARG A 102 6.31 2.97 -8.73
C ARG A 102 6.98 4.27 -8.29
N CYS A 103 6.48 4.90 -7.24
CA CYS A 103 7.10 6.08 -6.66
C CYS A 103 8.47 5.75 -6.04
N ALA A 104 8.59 4.58 -5.39
CA ALA A 104 9.83 4.04 -4.83
C ALA A 104 10.95 3.92 -5.87
N VAL A 105 10.65 3.26 -7.00
CA VAL A 105 11.63 3.02 -8.07
C VAL A 105 12.19 4.34 -8.58
N LEU A 106 11.34 5.35 -8.76
CA LEU A 106 11.76 6.67 -9.25
C LEU A 106 12.64 7.45 -8.25
N LEU A 107 12.60 7.10 -6.97
CA LEU A 107 13.45 7.70 -5.92
C LEU A 107 14.77 6.93 -5.82
N LEU A 108 14.70 5.60 -5.68
CA LEU A 108 15.87 4.71 -5.55
C LEU A 108 16.78 4.71 -6.79
N LEU A 109 16.26 5.05 -7.97
CA LEU A 109 17.08 5.27 -9.18
C LEU A 109 18.05 6.47 -9.06
N LYS A 110 17.94 7.31 -8.03
CA LYS A 110 18.85 8.44 -7.78
C LYS A 110 20.01 8.11 -6.86
N GLU A 111 19.93 7.01 -6.10
CA GLU A 111 20.97 6.62 -5.15
C GLU A 111 21.84 5.50 -5.75
N ASP A 112 23.11 5.81 -6.03
CA ASP A 112 24.06 4.85 -6.61
C ASP A 112 24.44 3.76 -5.57
N GLY A 113 24.05 2.51 -5.80
CA GLY A 113 24.60 1.34 -5.09
C GLY A 113 23.57 0.30 -4.61
N GLU A 114 23.05 0.46 -3.39
CA GLU A 114 22.14 -0.52 -2.76
C GLU A 114 20.71 -0.47 -3.33
N GLY A 115 20.31 0.69 -3.89
CA GLY A 115 18.97 0.88 -4.47
C GLY A 115 18.67 -0.05 -5.65
N THR A 116 19.68 -0.48 -6.40
CA THR A 116 19.50 -1.28 -7.64
C THR A 116 18.92 -2.66 -7.37
N LYS A 117 19.34 -3.35 -6.30
CA LYS A 117 18.79 -4.67 -5.93
C LYS A 117 17.35 -4.58 -5.46
N MET A 118 17.03 -3.56 -4.67
CA MET A 118 15.64 -3.30 -4.23
C MET A 118 14.75 -2.93 -5.41
N VAL A 119 15.25 -2.14 -6.36
CA VAL A 119 14.52 -1.79 -7.59
C VAL A 119 14.17 -3.04 -8.41
N GLU A 120 15.09 -3.98 -8.57
CA GLU A 120 14.81 -5.25 -9.27
C GLU A 120 13.72 -6.08 -8.56
N GLN A 121 13.76 -6.15 -7.23
CA GLN A 121 12.71 -6.82 -6.45
C GLN A 121 11.36 -6.14 -6.65
N ILE A 122 11.32 -4.80 -6.55
CA ILE A 122 10.09 -4.02 -6.74
C ILE A 122 9.53 -4.22 -8.16
N ILE A 123 10.37 -4.26 -9.19
CA ILE A 123 9.93 -4.51 -10.57
C ILE A 123 9.29 -5.89 -10.72
N LYS A 124 9.87 -6.93 -10.09
CA LYS A 124 9.27 -8.27 -10.08
C LYS A 124 7.90 -8.29 -9.41
N GLN A 125 7.75 -7.59 -8.29
CA GLN A 125 6.46 -7.45 -7.60
C GLN A 125 5.43 -6.70 -8.45
N LEU A 126 5.82 -5.60 -9.10
CA LEU A 126 4.96 -4.86 -10.03
C LEU A 126 4.47 -5.74 -11.18
N HIS A 127 5.33 -6.62 -11.70
CA HIS A 127 4.95 -7.58 -12.73
C HIS A 127 3.95 -8.61 -12.20
N ALA A 128 4.20 -9.18 -11.02
CA ALA A 128 3.30 -10.13 -10.38
C ALA A 128 1.89 -9.54 -10.18
N LEU A 129 1.81 -8.33 -9.62
CA LEU A 129 0.53 -7.62 -9.43
C LEU A 129 -0.26 -7.45 -10.74
N ARG A 130 0.43 -7.09 -11.83
CA ARG A 130 -0.23 -6.95 -13.13
C ARG A 130 -0.69 -8.28 -13.71
N SER A 131 0.07 -9.34 -13.53
CA SER A 131 -0.27 -10.65 -14.08
C SER A 131 -1.43 -11.32 -13.34
N TYR A 132 -1.51 -11.17 -12.01
CA TYR A 132 -2.53 -11.85 -11.20
C TYR A 132 -3.86 -11.09 -11.10
N PHE A 133 -3.85 -9.75 -11.17
CA PHE A 133 -5.07 -8.94 -11.03
C PHE A 133 -5.69 -8.51 -12.36
N TRP A 134 -4.97 -8.68 -13.47
CA TRP A 134 -5.58 -8.44 -14.78
C TRP A 134 -6.61 -9.53 -15.07
N LEU A 135 -7.71 -9.13 -15.71
CA LEU A 135 -8.72 -10.05 -16.18
C LEU A 135 -9.28 -9.51 -17.49
N ASP A 136 -8.89 -10.12 -18.60
CA ASP A 136 -9.52 -9.91 -19.89
C ASP A 136 -10.31 -11.16 -20.32
N LEU A 137 -11.05 -11.06 -21.42
CA LEU A 137 -11.82 -12.17 -21.98
C LEU A 137 -10.97 -13.42 -22.25
N LYS A 138 -9.69 -13.25 -22.59
CA LYS A 138 -8.78 -14.34 -22.88
C LYS A 138 -8.39 -15.04 -21.57
N GLN A 139 -7.91 -14.30 -20.58
CA GLN A 139 -7.56 -14.83 -19.26
C GLN A 139 -8.75 -15.45 -18.55
N HIS A 140 -9.95 -14.88 -18.71
CA HIS A 140 -11.16 -15.49 -18.19
C HIS A 140 -11.40 -16.90 -18.79
N ASN A 141 -11.23 -17.03 -20.11
CA ASN A 141 -11.35 -18.34 -20.76
C ASN A 141 -10.24 -19.31 -20.36
N ASP A 142 -9.01 -18.81 -20.15
CA ASP A 142 -7.89 -19.60 -19.67
C ASP A 142 -8.17 -20.14 -18.25
N ILE A 143 -8.62 -19.26 -17.33
CA ILE A 143 -9.00 -19.63 -15.95
C ILE A 143 -10.17 -20.63 -15.95
N TYR A 144 -11.15 -20.45 -16.83
CA TYR A 144 -12.27 -21.39 -16.97
C TYR A 144 -11.80 -22.82 -17.33
N GLN A 145 -10.65 -22.95 -18.00
CA GLN A 145 -10.07 -24.23 -18.39
C GLN A 145 -9.05 -24.78 -17.38
N TYR A 146 -8.84 -24.10 -16.25
CA TYR A 146 -7.91 -24.58 -15.23
C TYR A 146 -8.34 -25.93 -14.68
N LYS A 147 -7.38 -26.84 -14.57
CA LYS A 147 -7.58 -28.10 -13.88
C LYS A 147 -7.49 -27.85 -12.39
N THR A 148 -8.45 -28.39 -11.64
CA THR A 148 -8.41 -28.41 -10.18
C THR A 148 -7.47 -29.52 -9.73
N GLU A 149 -6.53 -29.21 -8.82
CA GLU A 149 -5.46 -30.09 -8.29
C GLU A 149 -4.23 -30.28 -9.20
N GLU A 150 -3.34 -29.29 -9.20
CA GLU A 150 -1.92 -29.44 -9.58
C GLU A 150 -1.01 -29.38 -8.35
#